data_AF-A0A842L9G2-F1
#
_entry.id   AF-A0A842L9G2-F1
#
_cell.length_a   1.000
_cell.length_b   1.000
_cell.length_c   1.000
_cell.angle_alpha   90.00
_cell.angle_beta   90.00
_cell.angle_gamma   90.00
#
_symmetry.space_group_name_H-M   'P 1'
#
loop_
_entity.id
_entity.type
_entity.pdbx_description
1 polymer ?
#
loop_
_entity_poly.entity_id
_entity_poly.type
_entity_poly.pdbx_seq_one_letter_code
_entity_poly.pdbx_strand_id
1 'polypeptide(L)'
;VLRLPRISNFTDIDPLEYEKDLSIKFIEAEDTLNGLDAIIIPGTRNTINDLLFLKEKGFHNEINDLKDESLIFGVCGGFQMLGKKIIDEAHKESQHGSTEGLGLLDCKTEFTGAPKIITQSQGKIIGQGIFQGLKGVQVKGYELHEGTTILGDSKPLILLKKGCGNMPGKKLDGAVEGNIAGTYLHGIFHNLKFRRYFTNILRERKGLEKIPYNIDKFKDNRRFSIDRLSEIVEKNINLEFIEKLIESNH
;
A
#
# COMPACT_ATOMS: atom_id res chain seq x y z
N VAL A 1 2.71 3.16 -11.11
CA VAL A 1 1.95 3.60 -9.92
C VAL A 1 0.95 4.65 -10.36
N LEU A 2 -0.33 4.48 -10.06
CA LEU A 2 -1.35 5.45 -10.48
C LEU A 2 -1.19 6.76 -9.71
N ARG A 3 -1.08 7.88 -10.42
CA ARG A 3 -1.05 9.21 -9.80
C ARG A 3 -2.48 9.70 -9.56
N LEU A 4 -2.99 9.37 -8.38
CA LEU A 4 -4.33 9.81 -7.98
C LEU A 4 -4.33 11.31 -7.63
N PRO A 5 -5.39 12.07 -7.96
CA PRO A 5 -5.48 13.50 -7.66
C PRO A 5 -5.29 13.83 -6.16
N ARG A 6 -5.73 12.91 -5.28
CA ARG A 6 -5.64 13.08 -3.82
C ARG A 6 -4.76 12.01 -3.17
N ILE A 7 -3.73 11.57 -3.91
CA ILE A 7 -2.75 10.61 -3.43
C ILE A 7 -2.24 10.99 -2.03
N SER A 8 -2.14 9.98 -1.17
CA SER A 8 -1.61 10.07 0.18
C SER A 8 -0.61 8.95 0.42
N ASN A 9 0.28 9.17 1.39
CA ASN A 9 1.26 8.17 1.80
C ASN A 9 2.02 7.55 0.61
N PHE A 10 2.37 8.39 -0.39
CA PHE A 10 3.14 7.96 -1.55
C PHE A 10 4.49 7.34 -1.14
N THR A 11 4.97 7.62 0.07
CA THR A 11 6.17 7.01 0.65
C THR A 11 6.10 5.49 0.86
N ASP A 12 4.92 4.89 0.68
CA ASP A 12 4.77 3.42 0.66
C ASP A 12 5.58 2.77 -0.46
N ILE A 13 5.77 3.46 -1.58
CA ILE A 13 6.49 2.94 -2.76
C ILE A 13 7.98 3.29 -2.77
N ASP A 14 8.44 4.25 -1.95
CA ASP A 14 9.86 4.65 -1.90
C ASP A 14 10.83 3.46 -1.87
N PRO A 15 10.58 2.38 -1.10
CA PRO A 15 11.52 1.26 -1.06
C PRO A 15 11.72 0.56 -2.41
N LEU A 16 10.77 0.66 -3.33
CA LEU A 16 10.86 0.11 -4.68
C LEU A 16 11.81 0.92 -5.58
N GLU A 17 11.98 2.22 -5.33
CA GLU A 17 12.91 3.09 -6.10
C GLU A 17 14.38 2.69 -5.90
N TYR A 18 14.69 1.96 -4.83
CA TYR A 18 16.04 1.49 -4.50
C TYR A 18 16.36 0.12 -5.10
N GLU A 19 15.42 -0.50 -5.82
CA GLU A 19 15.63 -1.76 -6.54
C GLU A 19 16.18 -1.43 -7.94
N LYS A 20 17.45 -1.79 -8.18
CA LYS A 20 18.22 -1.35 -9.38
C LYS A 20 17.63 -1.81 -10.71
N ASP A 21 16.88 -2.89 -10.67
CA ASP A 21 16.28 -3.59 -11.80
C ASP A 21 14.81 -3.24 -12.00
N LEU A 22 14.29 -2.26 -11.23
CA LEU A 22 12.91 -1.83 -11.28
C LEU A 22 12.81 -0.40 -11.82
N SER A 23 11.94 -0.20 -12.81
CA SER A 23 11.59 1.13 -13.31
C SER A 23 10.20 1.50 -12.80
N ILE A 24 10.10 2.59 -12.04
CA ILE A 24 8.81 3.10 -11.56
C ILE A 24 8.36 4.22 -12.50
N LYS A 25 7.22 3.99 -13.16
CA LYS A 25 6.48 5.05 -13.86
C LYS A 25 5.31 5.50 -12.99
N PHE A 26 5.22 6.80 -12.71
CA PHE A 26 3.98 7.41 -12.25
C PHE A 26 3.08 7.63 -13.47
N ILE A 27 1.89 7.05 -13.42
CA ILE A 27 0.91 7.10 -14.51
C ILE A 27 0.08 8.36 -14.32
N GLU A 28 0.23 9.29 -15.27
CA GLU A 28 -0.56 10.51 -15.37
C GLU A 28 -1.92 10.25 -16.03
N ALA A 29 -2.81 11.24 -16.07
CA ALA A 29 -4.18 11.06 -16.55
C ALA A 29 -4.28 10.68 -18.05
N GLU A 30 -3.27 11.02 -18.84
CA GLU A 30 -3.20 10.80 -20.29
C GLU A 30 -2.35 9.58 -20.68
N ASP A 31 -1.76 8.89 -19.70
CA ASP A 31 -0.97 7.68 -19.93
C ASP A 31 -1.85 6.44 -20.19
N THR A 32 -1.26 5.37 -20.72
CA THR A 32 -1.87 4.03 -20.78
C THR A 32 -1.17 3.07 -19.82
N LEU A 33 -1.90 2.06 -19.36
CA LEU A 33 -1.40 0.98 -18.50
C LEU A 33 -0.82 -0.20 -19.28
N ASN A 34 -0.95 -0.22 -20.60
CA ASN A 34 -0.50 -1.32 -21.44
C ASN A 34 0.99 -1.63 -21.28
N GLY A 35 1.31 -2.92 -21.14
CA GLY A 35 2.68 -3.41 -21.03
C GLY A 35 3.34 -3.21 -19.66
N LEU A 36 2.60 -2.74 -18.65
CA LEU A 36 3.09 -2.69 -17.27
C LEU A 36 3.11 -4.08 -16.64
N ASP A 37 4.15 -4.40 -15.87
CA ASP A 37 4.24 -5.70 -15.17
C ASP A 37 3.47 -5.71 -13.85
N ALA A 38 3.33 -4.52 -13.24
CA ALA A 38 2.58 -4.32 -12.02
C ALA A 38 1.92 -2.95 -12.01
N ILE A 39 0.71 -2.91 -11.44
CA ILE A 39 -0.07 -1.70 -11.24
C ILE A 39 -0.26 -1.53 -9.74
N ILE A 40 0.24 -0.42 -9.19
CA ILE A 40 0.04 -0.06 -7.79
C ILE A 40 -0.97 1.09 -7.72
N ILE A 41 -2.04 0.88 -6.95
CA ILE A 41 -3.04 1.89 -6.60
C ILE A 41 -2.74 2.36 -5.17
N PRO A 42 -2.16 3.55 -5.00
CA PRO A 42 -1.74 4.03 -3.68
C PRO A 42 -2.93 4.44 -2.80
N GLY A 43 -2.63 4.79 -1.55
CA GLY A 43 -3.63 5.40 -0.67
C GLY A 43 -4.09 6.76 -1.18
N THR A 44 -5.31 7.14 -0.83
CA THR A 44 -5.88 8.47 -1.13
C THR A 44 -6.60 9.03 0.07
N ARG A 45 -6.69 10.37 0.14
CA ARG A 45 -7.51 11.07 1.13
C ARG A 45 -9.00 11.07 0.79
N ASN A 46 -9.37 10.67 -0.43
CA ASN A 46 -10.77 10.53 -0.83
C ASN A 46 -10.91 9.43 -1.89
N THR A 47 -11.33 8.27 -1.41
CA THR A 47 -11.42 7.02 -2.15
C THR A 47 -12.49 7.09 -3.23
N ILE A 48 -13.67 7.66 -2.93
CA ILE A 48 -14.75 7.70 -3.91
C ILE A 48 -14.42 8.67 -5.06
N ASN A 49 -13.94 9.87 -4.75
CA ASN A 49 -13.62 10.85 -5.79
C ASN A 49 -12.47 10.39 -6.70
N ASP A 50 -11.44 9.74 -6.14
CA ASP A 50 -10.33 9.23 -6.94
C ASP A 50 -10.72 7.95 -7.71
N LEU A 51 -11.65 7.14 -7.20
CA LEU A 51 -12.24 6.03 -7.97
C LEU A 51 -13.03 6.54 -9.17
N LEU A 52 -13.85 7.57 -8.98
CA LEU A 52 -14.60 8.21 -10.07
C LEU A 52 -13.65 8.79 -11.12
N PHE A 53 -12.55 9.41 -10.69
CA PHE A 53 -11.49 9.85 -11.59
C PHE A 53 -10.90 8.69 -12.41
N LEU A 54 -10.57 7.56 -11.79
CA LEU A 54 -10.06 6.38 -12.53
C LEU A 54 -11.07 5.87 -13.57
N LYS A 55 -12.36 5.92 -13.26
CA LYS A 55 -13.43 5.54 -14.20
C LYS A 55 -13.57 6.56 -15.33
N GLU A 56 -13.56 7.85 -15.02
CA GLU A 56 -13.65 8.94 -16.01
C GLU A 56 -12.48 8.89 -17.00
N LYS A 57 -11.27 8.57 -16.53
CA LYS A 57 -10.07 8.45 -17.37
C LYS A 57 -9.94 7.11 -18.11
N GLY A 58 -10.88 6.19 -17.93
CA GLY A 58 -10.85 4.88 -18.61
C GLY A 58 -9.91 3.85 -17.99
N PHE A 59 -9.16 4.21 -16.94
CA PHE A 59 -8.26 3.29 -16.25
C PHE A 59 -8.97 2.07 -15.66
N HIS A 60 -10.25 2.17 -15.30
CA HIS A 60 -11.01 1.00 -14.85
C HIS A 60 -10.99 -0.13 -15.90
N ASN A 61 -11.21 0.20 -17.17
CA ASN A 61 -11.20 -0.80 -18.25
C ASN A 61 -9.79 -1.37 -18.45
N GLU A 62 -8.77 -0.52 -18.54
CA GLU A 62 -7.38 -0.96 -18.72
C GLU A 62 -6.89 -1.85 -17.56
N ILE A 63 -7.23 -1.52 -16.30
CA ILE A 63 -6.88 -2.35 -15.15
C ILE A 63 -7.57 -3.71 -15.25
N ASN A 64 -8.84 -3.76 -15.67
CA ASN A 64 -9.57 -5.02 -15.81
C ASN A 64 -9.02 -5.88 -16.96
N ASP A 65 -8.61 -5.28 -18.06
CA ASP A 65 -7.98 -5.98 -19.19
C ASP A 65 -6.63 -6.60 -18.80
N LEU A 66 -5.89 -5.94 -17.90
CA LEU A 66 -4.58 -6.38 -17.44
C LEU A 66 -4.60 -7.30 -16.22
N LYS A 67 -5.77 -7.63 -15.65
CA LYS A 67 -5.86 -8.31 -14.35
C LYS A 67 -5.20 -9.70 -14.30
N ASP A 68 -5.15 -10.39 -15.43
CA ASP A 68 -4.56 -11.73 -15.53
C ASP A 68 -3.08 -11.69 -15.93
N GLU A 69 -2.61 -10.59 -16.52
CA GLU A 69 -1.24 -10.41 -17.02
C GLU A 69 -0.35 -9.67 -16.01
N SER A 70 -0.91 -8.65 -15.37
CA SER A 70 -0.21 -7.75 -14.45
C SER A 70 -0.47 -8.12 -13.00
N LEU A 71 0.47 -7.79 -12.11
CA LEU A 71 0.22 -7.82 -10.68
C LEU A 71 -0.44 -6.51 -10.24
N ILE A 72 -1.66 -6.57 -9.71
CA ILE A 72 -2.40 -5.37 -9.25
C ILE A 72 -2.37 -5.31 -7.74
N PHE A 73 -1.89 -4.19 -7.18
CA PHE A 73 -1.73 -4.04 -5.74
C PHE A 73 -2.31 -2.71 -5.21
N GLY A 74 -3.29 -2.79 -4.32
CA GLY A 74 -3.92 -1.63 -3.68
C GLY A 74 -3.43 -1.39 -2.26
N VAL A 75 -3.21 -0.13 -1.88
CA VAL A 75 -2.88 0.25 -0.50
C VAL A 75 -3.95 1.18 0.05
N CYS A 76 -4.51 0.85 1.22
CA CYS A 76 -5.55 1.62 1.90
C CYS A 76 -6.72 1.98 0.97
N GLY A 77 -6.94 3.27 0.65
CA GLY A 77 -7.96 3.68 -0.33
C GLY A 77 -7.85 2.95 -1.67
N GLY A 78 -6.63 2.72 -2.18
CA GLY A 78 -6.43 1.91 -3.38
C GLY A 78 -6.89 0.46 -3.23
N PHE A 79 -6.75 -0.14 -2.04
CA PHE A 79 -7.33 -1.46 -1.76
C PHE A 79 -8.87 -1.41 -1.74
N GLN A 80 -9.46 -0.39 -1.14
CA GLN A 80 -10.91 -0.21 -1.11
C GLN A 80 -11.50 -0.11 -2.52
N MET A 81 -10.82 0.60 -3.43
CA MET A 81 -11.21 0.74 -4.84
C MET A 81 -11.24 -0.58 -5.60
N LEU A 82 -10.36 -1.54 -5.26
CA LEU A 82 -10.31 -2.85 -5.92
C LEU A 82 -11.56 -3.70 -5.64
N GLY A 83 -12.29 -3.42 -4.57
CA GLY A 83 -13.50 -4.14 -4.20
C GLY A 83 -14.66 -3.99 -5.20
N LYS A 84 -15.75 -4.71 -4.95
CA LYS A 84 -17.00 -4.60 -5.71
C LYS A 84 -17.74 -3.29 -5.45
N LYS A 85 -17.72 -2.81 -4.21
CA LYS A 85 -18.51 -1.63 -3.81
C LYS A 85 -17.88 -0.84 -2.68
N ILE A 86 -18.04 0.47 -2.73
CA ILE A 86 -17.79 1.39 -1.63
C ILE A 86 -19.13 1.97 -1.20
N ILE A 87 -19.50 1.79 0.05
CA ILE A 87 -20.79 2.18 0.62
C ILE A 87 -20.56 3.38 1.54
N ASP A 88 -21.23 4.48 1.24
CA ASP A 88 -21.12 5.76 1.96
C ASP A 88 -22.50 6.43 2.07
N GLU A 89 -23.47 5.72 2.66
CA GLU A 89 -24.86 6.19 2.82
C GLU A 89 -24.96 7.48 3.64
N ALA A 90 -23.98 7.75 4.49
CA ALA A 90 -23.92 8.93 5.34
C ALA A 90 -23.10 10.08 4.73
N HIS A 91 -22.66 9.97 3.47
CA HIS A 91 -21.84 10.95 2.75
C HIS A 91 -20.62 11.43 3.55
N LYS A 92 -19.98 10.52 4.28
CA LYS A 92 -18.81 10.79 5.12
C LYS A 92 -17.54 10.88 4.31
N GLU A 93 -17.41 10.03 3.30
CA GLU A 93 -16.25 10.00 2.42
C GLU A 93 -16.43 10.95 1.24
N SER A 94 -17.62 11.04 0.65
CA SER A 94 -17.89 11.98 -0.45
C SER A 94 -19.36 12.39 -0.61
N GLN A 95 -19.59 13.48 -1.33
CA GLN A 95 -20.95 13.91 -1.71
C GLN A 95 -21.64 12.95 -2.68
N HIS A 96 -20.91 12.06 -3.34
CA HIS A 96 -21.46 11.09 -4.30
C HIS A 96 -22.14 9.89 -3.61
N GLY A 97 -21.89 9.68 -2.31
CA GLY A 97 -22.42 8.53 -1.57
C GLY A 97 -21.86 7.20 -2.09
N SER A 98 -22.65 6.13 -1.97
CA SER A 98 -22.25 4.78 -2.37
C SER A 98 -21.96 4.65 -3.88
N THR A 99 -20.88 3.95 -4.23
CA THR A 99 -20.44 3.73 -5.63
C THR A 99 -19.93 2.30 -5.85
N GLU A 100 -20.08 1.78 -7.07
CA GLU A 100 -19.47 0.53 -7.47
C GLU A 100 -17.95 0.71 -7.57
N GLY A 101 -17.18 -0.27 -7.08
CA GLY A 101 -15.72 -0.29 -7.16
C GLY A 101 -15.20 -0.68 -8.54
N LEU A 102 -13.94 -1.11 -8.60
CA LEU A 102 -13.35 -1.69 -9.80
C LEU A 102 -13.79 -3.15 -10.02
N GLY A 103 -14.26 -3.83 -8.96
CA GLY A 103 -14.82 -5.18 -9.04
C GLY A 103 -13.81 -6.30 -9.21
N LEU A 104 -12.55 -6.08 -8.80
CA LEU A 104 -11.44 -7.01 -8.98
C LEU A 104 -11.23 -7.94 -7.77
N LEU A 105 -11.70 -7.53 -6.60
CA LEU A 105 -11.75 -8.32 -5.39
C LEU A 105 -13.20 -8.44 -4.94
N ASP A 106 -13.63 -9.64 -4.56
CA ASP A 106 -14.91 -9.88 -3.91
C ASP A 106 -14.88 -9.40 -2.45
N CYS A 107 -14.94 -8.08 -2.31
CA CYS A 107 -15.09 -7.40 -1.03
C CYS A 107 -15.89 -6.10 -1.20
N LYS A 108 -16.40 -5.57 -0.09
CA LYS A 108 -17.10 -4.28 -0.04
C LYS A 108 -16.54 -3.46 1.10
N THR A 109 -16.41 -2.16 0.91
CA THR A 109 -15.95 -1.24 1.95
C THR A 109 -17.08 -0.32 2.37
N GLU A 110 -17.28 -0.15 3.67
CA GLU A 110 -18.34 0.69 4.25
C GLU A 110 -17.73 1.82 5.08
N PHE A 111 -18.23 3.04 4.86
CA PHE A 111 -17.94 4.23 5.66
C PHE A 111 -19.11 4.47 6.62
N THR A 112 -19.04 3.81 7.79
CA THR A 112 -20.13 3.81 8.78
C THR A 112 -20.12 5.02 9.73
N GLY A 113 -19.13 5.91 9.60
CA GLY A 113 -18.89 6.99 10.56
C GLY A 113 -18.20 6.53 11.85
N ALA A 114 -17.69 5.29 11.88
CA ALA A 114 -16.85 4.81 12.97
C ALA A 114 -15.55 5.66 13.10
N PRO A 115 -14.95 5.73 14.30
CA PRO A 115 -13.70 6.46 14.48
C PRO A 115 -12.57 5.97 13.57
N LYS A 116 -11.76 6.90 13.09
CA LYS A 116 -10.57 6.61 12.30
C LYS A 116 -9.63 5.67 13.05
N ILE A 117 -9.23 4.59 12.39
CA ILE A 117 -8.25 3.64 12.86
C ILE A 117 -6.87 4.25 12.62
N ILE A 118 -6.12 4.49 13.71
CA ILE A 118 -4.75 4.98 13.68
C ILE A 118 -3.92 4.11 14.62
N THR A 119 -3.17 3.15 14.09
CA THR A 119 -2.41 2.21 14.93
C THR A 119 -1.21 1.62 14.21
N GLN A 120 -0.18 1.27 14.99
CA GLN A 120 0.91 0.43 14.54
C GLN A 120 0.46 -1.02 14.47
N SER A 121 0.75 -1.69 13.36
CA SER A 121 0.19 -2.99 13.03
C SER A 121 1.27 -3.97 12.58
N GLN A 122 1.09 -5.22 12.98
CA GLN A 122 2.04 -6.29 12.68
C GLN A 122 1.28 -7.61 12.52
N GLY A 123 1.73 -8.43 11.60
CA GLY A 123 1.07 -9.68 11.28
C GLY A 123 1.96 -10.63 10.50
N LYS A 124 1.35 -11.68 9.98
CA LYS A 124 1.97 -12.63 9.08
C LYS A 124 1.16 -12.73 7.80
N ILE A 125 1.85 -12.83 6.66
CA ILE A 125 1.21 -13.14 5.39
C ILE A 125 0.60 -14.54 5.48
N ILE A 126 -0.68 -14.66 5.11
CA ILE A 126 -1.39 -15.95 5.14
C ILE A 126 -0.88 -16.88 4.03
N GLY A 127 -0.48 -16.29 2.91
CA GLY A 127 0.13 -16.99 1.78
C GLY A 127 -0.91 -17.62 0.86
N GLN A 128 -1.57 -16.79 0.06
CA GLN A 128 -2.58 -17.19 -0.93
C GLN A 128 -2.40 -16.40 -2.23
N GLY A 129 -3.02 -16.88 -3.32
CA GLY A 129 -2.88 -16.30 -4.66
C GLY A 129 -1.42 -16.14 -5.07
N ILE A 130 -1.11 -15.02 -5.72
CA ILE A 130 0.25 -14.68 -6.15
C ILE A 130 1.28 -14.63 -4.99
N PHE A 131 0.81 -14.45 -3.75
CA PHE A 131 1.64 -14.36 -2.54
C PHE A 131 1.77 -15.68 -1.75
N GLN A 132 1.43 -16.82 -2.34
CA GLN A 132 1.52 -18.14 -1.67
C GLN A 132 2.90 -18.43 -1.05
N GLY A 133 3.99 -18.05 -1.72
CA GLY A 133 5.36 -18.28 -1.24
C GLY A 133 5.78 -17.41 -0.06
N LEU A 134 4.93 -16.48 0.40
CA LEU A 134 5.15 -15.67 1.58
C LEU A 134 4.48 -16.20 2.84
N LYS A 135 3.87 -17.40 2.81
CA LYS A 135 3.17 -17.96 3.97
C LYS A 135 4.01 -17.87 5.26
N GLY A 136 3.45 -17.23 6.28
CA GLY A 136 4.07 -17.06 7.60
C GLY A 136 5.11 -15.93 7.70
N VAL A 137 5.46 -15.25 6.60
CA VAL A 137 6.38 -14.12 6.61
C VAL A 137 5.80 -12.98 7.42
N GLN A 138 6.60 -12.46 8.35
CA GLN A 138 6.20 -11.33 9.19
C GLN A 138 6.23 -10.02 8.41
N VAL A 139 5.21 -9.21 8.63
CA VAL A 139 5.09 -7.86 8.09
C VAL A 139 4.67 -6.90 9.19
N LYS A 140 5.15 -5.66 9.11
CA LYS A 140 4.81 -4.56 10.02
C LYS A 140 4.59 -3.28 9.25
N GLY A 141 3.85 -2.37 9.86
CA GLY A 141 3.46 -1.10 9.26
C GLY A 141 2.50 -0.37 10.17
N TYR A 142 1.64 0.44 9.57
CA TYR A 142 0.61 1.17 10.30
C TYR A 142 -0.69 1.23 9.50
N GLU A 143 -1.78 1.44 10.22
CA GLU A 143 -3.13 1.57 9.67
C GLU A 143 -3.58 3.02 9.88
N LEU A 144 -4.17 3.61 8.83
CA LEU A 144 -4.73 4.96 8.83
C LEU A 144 -5.96 5.00 7.93
N HIS A 145 -7.10 4.51 8.41
CA HIS A 145 -8.33 4.41 7.60
C HIS A 145 -9.60 4.52 8.44
N GLU A 146 -10.70 4.91 7.79
CA GLU A 146 -12.05 4.99 8.39
C GLU A 146 -12.96 3.89 7.83
N GLY A 147 -12.76 3.50 6.58
CA GLY A 147 -13.53 2.43 5.94
C GLY A 147 -13.29 1.08 6.59
N THR A 148 -14.36 0.31 6.76
CA THR A 148 -14.32 -1.11 7.13
C THR A 148 -14.61 -1.97 5.92
N THR A 149 -13.76 -2.94 5.63
CA THR A 149 -13.91 -3.85 4.48
C THR A 149 -14.43 -5.20 4.93
N ILE A 150 -15.44 -5.71 4.24
CA ILE A 150 -16.02 -7.03 4.42
C ILE A 150 -15.65 -7.87 3.21
N LEU A 151 -15.00 -9.01 3.44
CA LEU A 151 -14.64 -9.95 2.39
C LEU A 151 -15.82 -10.88 2.08
N GLY A 152 -16.06 -11.13 0.79
CA GLY A 152 -16.83 -12.25 0.28
C GLY A 152 -15.92 -13.46 0.07
N ASP A 153 -15.79 -13.90 -1.17
CA ASP A 153 -14.99 -15.07 -1.54
C ASP A 153 -13.48 -14.82 -1.58
N SER A 154 -13.05 -13.56 -1.81
CA SER A 154 -11.63 -13.19 -1.76
C SER A 154 -11.03 -13.51 -0.39
N LYS A 155 -9.75 -13.87 -0.39
CA LYS A 155 -9.09 -14.40 0.80
C LYS A 155 -8.26 -13.30 1.48
N PRO A 156 -8.19 -13.23 2.82
CA PRO A 156 -7.40 -12.23 3.50
C PRO A 156 -5.90 -12.39 3.18
N LEU A 157 -5.18 -11.27 3.08
CA LEU A 157 -3.74 -11.27 2.78
C LEU A 157 -2.90 -11.50 4.05
N ILE A 158 -3.29 -10.87 5.16
CA ILE A 158 -2.51 -10.79 6.40
C ILE A 158 -3.35 -11.24 7.58
N LEU A 159 -2.78 -12.09 8.42
CA LEU A 159 -3.28 -12.38 9.76
C LEU A 159 -2.56 -11.46 10.75
N LEU A 160 -3.29 -10.53 11.37
CA LEU A 160 -2.72 -9.54 12.28
C LEU A 160 -2.54 -10.12 13.69
N LYS A 161 -1.37 -9.84 14.27
CA LYS A 161 -1.10 -10.01 15.72
C LYS A 161 -1.40 -8.71 16.49
N LYS A 162 -1.14 -7.56 15.87
CA LYS A 162 -1.47 -6.21 16.37
C LYS A 162 -2.07 -5.40 15.22
N GLY A 163 -3.07 -4.58 15.51
CA GLY A 163 -3.82 -3.81 14.51
C GLY A 163 -5.30 -4.17 14.47
N CYS A 164 -6.03 -3.47 13.61
CA CYS A 164 -7.46 -3.67 13.38
C CYS A 164 -7.71 -4.61 12.20
N GLY A 165 -7.11 -4.29 11.06
CA GLY A 165 -7.31 -4.90 9.75
C GLY A 165 -8.56 -4.37 9.07
N ASN A 166 -9.09 -5.21 8.19
CA ASN A 166 -10.28 -4.91 7.39
C ASN A 166 -11.45 -4.42 8.23
N MET A 167 -11.65 -5.00 9.42
CA MET A 167 -12.68 -4.54 10.36
C MET A 167 -12.34 -4.88 11.81
N PRO A 168 -12.85 -4.11 12.79
CA PRO A 168 -12.62 -4.37 14.20
C PRO A 168 -12.95 -5.80 14.63
N GLY A 169 -12.10 -6.39 15.47
CA GLY A 169 -12.32 -7.69 16.09
C GLY A 169 -11.95 -8.92 15.23
N LYS A 170 -11.76 -8.79 13.91
CA LYS A 170 -11.44 -9.94 13.04
C LYS A 170 -9.95 -10.25 12.93
N LYS A 171 -9.07 -9.25 13.09
CA LYS A 171 -7.60 -9.40 12.96
C LYS A 171 -7.16 -9.96 11.60
N LEU A 172 -7.94 -9.72 10.56
CA LEU A 172 -7.63 -10.06 9.17
C LEU A 172 -7.51 -8.76 8.40
N ASP A 173 -6.46 -8.65 7.60
CA ASP A 173 -6.19 -7.46 6.80
C ASP A 173 -5.95 -7.82 5.33
N GLY A 174 -6.41 -6.91 4.47
CA GLY A 174 -6.29 -6.99 3.04
C GLY A 174 -7.16 -8.07 2.42
N ALA A 175 -6.98 -8.24 1.12
CA ALA A 175 -7.51 -9.35 0.36
C ALA A 175 -6.56 -9.72 -0.77
N VAL A 176 -6.68 -10.94 -1.28
CA VAL A 176 -5.93 -11.47 -2.42
C VAL A 176 -6.81 -12.42 -3.22
N GLU A 177 -6.75 -12.29 -4.54
CA GLU A 177 -7.41 -13.16 -5.52
C GLU A 177 -6.60 -13.15 -6.82
N GLY A 178 -6.09 -14.32 -7.23
CA GLY A 178 -5.20 -14.43 -8.40
C GLY A 178 -3.97 -13.50 -8.28
N ASN A 179 -3.85 -12.58 -9.24
CA ASN A 179 -2.80 -11.56 -9.32
C ASN A 179 -3.14 -10.24 -8.60
N ILE A 180 -4.36 -10.11 -8.07
CA ILE A 180 -4.83 -8.89 -7.44
C ILE A 180 -4.71 -9.04 -5.92
N ALA A 181 -4.19 -8.03 -5.25
CA ALA A 181 -4.22 -7.95 -3.80
C ALA A 181 -4.32 -6.51 -3.29
N GLY A 182 -4.67 -6.36 -2.03
CA GLY A 182 -4.54 -5.08 -1.36
C GLY A 182 -4.52 -5.23 0.16
N THR A 183 -4.19 -4.16 0.86
CA THR A 183 -3.99 -4.13 2.32
C THR A 183 -4.21 -2.72 2.88
N TYR A 184 -4.66 -2.61 4.14
CA TYR A 184 -4.63 -1.33 4.87
C TYR A 184 -3.25 -1.03 5.49
N LEU A 185 -2.32 -1.99 5.45
CA LEU A 185 -1.00 -1.86 6.05
C LEU A 185 -0.10 -0.95 5.20
N HIS A 186 -0.09 0.33 5.53
CA HIS A 186 0.93 1.25 5.03
C HIS A 186 2.32 0.80 5.49
N GLY A 187 3.32 1.01 4.64
CA GLY A 187 4.68 0.53 4.81
C GLY A 187 4.88 -0.94 4.39
N ILE A 188 3.92 -1.56 3.68
CA ILE A 188 4.04 -2.97 3.27
C ILE A 188 5.35 -3.24 2.49
N PHE A 189 5.75 -2.38 1.55
CA PHE A 189 7.01 -2.50 0.80
C PHE A 189 8.26 -2.12 1.60
N HIS A 190 8.12 -1.54 2.80
CA HIS A 190 9.25 -1.34 3.71
C HIS A 190 9.70 -2.68 4.33
N ASN A 191 8.86 -3.71 4.25
CA ASN A 191 9.21 -5.07 4.67
C ASN A 191 10.00 -5.77 3.56
N LEU A 192 11.32 -5.92 3.76
CA LEU A 192 12.25 -6.51 2.79
C LEU A 192 11.74 -7.81 2.16
N LYS A 193 11.25 -8.76 2.98
CA LYS A 193 10.80 -10.06 2.47
C LYS A 193 9.59 -9.93 1.54
N PHE A 194 8.64 -9.06 1.90
CA PHE A 194 7.47 -8.79 1.07
C PHE A 194 7.89 -8.11 -0.24
N ARG A 195 8.64 -7.00 -0.14
CA ARG A 195 9.14 -6.24 -1.30
C ARG A 195 9.94 -7.12 -2.25
N ARG A 196 10.91 -7.86 -1.73
CA ARG A 196 11.76 -8.73 -2.54
C ARG A 196 10.94 -9.81 -3.25
N TYR A 197 10.00 -10.44 -2.55
CA TYR A 197 9.12 -11.43 -3.16
C TYR A 197 8.26 -10.82 -4.27
N PHE A 198 7.65 -9.65 -4.01
CA PHE A 198 6.91 -8.88 -5.02
C PHE A 198 7.76 -8.62 -6.26
N THR A 199 8.99 -8.10 -6.09
CA THR A 199 9.89 -7.85 -7.24
C THR A 199 10.34 -9.13 -7.93
N ASN A 200 10.57 -10.23 -7.19
CA ASN A 200 10.99 -11.50 -7.75
C ASN A 200 9.90 -12.14 -8.62
N ILE A 201 8.61 -11.95 -8.30
CA ILE A 201 7.52 -12.38 -9.18
C ILE A 201 7.65 -11.69 -10.55
N LEU A 202 7.89 -10.37 -10.57
CA LEU A 202 8.04 -9.62 -11.81
C LEU A 202 9.28 -10.07 -12.60
N ARG A 203 10.39 -10.29 -11.89
CA ARG A 203 11.63 -10.83 -12.47
C ARG A 203 11.41 -12.18 -13.13
N GLU A 204 10.75 -13.11 -12.43
CA GLU A 204 10.45 -14.44 -12.97
C GLU A 204 9.57 -14.37 -14.21
N ARG A 205 8.54 -13.51 -14.22
CA ARG A 205 7.68 -13.29 -15.41
C ARG A 205 8.47 -12.77 -16.62
N LYS A 206 9.60 -12.08 -16.40
CA LYS A 206 10.52 -11.60 -17.44
C LYS A 206 11.69 -12.56 -17.73
N GLY A 207 11.73 -13.74 -17.11
CA GLY A 207 12.83 -14.70 -17.28
C GLY A 207 14.14 -14.29 -16.58
N LEU A 208 14.08 -13.36 -15.62
CA LEU A 208 15.22 -12.94 -14.81
C LEU A 208 15.35 -13.81 -13.54
N GLU A 209 16.58 -14.07 -13.11
CA GLU A 209 16.85 -14.84 -11.89
C GLU A 209 16.38 -14.13 -10.61
N LYS A 210 16.05 -14.87 -9.56
CA LYS A 210 15.66 -14.28 -8.27
C LYS A 210 16.82 -13.57 -7.59
N ILE A 211 16.53 -12.44 -6.96
CA ILE A 211 17.47 -11.82 -6.02
C ILE A 211 17.23 -12.39 -4.61
N PRO A 212 18.28 -12.70 -3.83
CA PRO A 212 18.16 -13.16 -2.45
C PRO A 212 17.48 -12.16 -1.49
N TYR A 213 16.99 -12.68 -0.37
CA TYR A 213 16.25 -11.94 0.67
C TYR A 213 17.12 -11.24 1.72
N ASN A 214 18.43 -11.22 1.57
CA ASN A 214 19.39 -10.69 2.55
C ASN A 214 19.99 -9.32 2.14
N ILE A 215 19.60 -8.77 1.00
CA ILE A 215 20.11 -7.48 0.50
C ILE A 215 19.01 -6.43 0.65
N ASP A 216 19.18 -5.46 1.56
CA ASP A 216 18.23 -4.38 1.83
C ASP A 216 18.82 -2.99 1.54
N LYS A 217 19.05 -2.70 0.26
CA LYS A 217 19.58 -1.40 -0.20
C LYS A 217 18.76 -0.21 0.29
N PHE A 218 17.44 -0.36 0.42
CA PHE A 218 16.59 0.69 0.97
C PHE A 218 16.99 1.02 2.41
N LYS A 219 17.09 0.01 3.28
CA LYS A 219 17.49 0.21 4.67
C LYS A 219 18.92 0.74 4.78
N ASP A 220 19.84 0.20 3.98
CA ASP A 220 21.24 0.62 3.97
C ASP A 220 21.39 2.09 3.54
N ASN A 221 20.75 2.49 2.44
CA ASN A 221 20.81 3.86 1.93
C ASN A 221 20.01 4.86 2.79
N ARG A 222 18.87 4.44 3.36
CA ARG A 222 18.10 5.28 4.28
C ARG A 222 18.90 5.55 5.55
N ARG A 223 19.56 4.52 6.10
CA ARG A 223 20.45 4.68 7.24
C ARG A 223 21.59 5.63 6.91
N PHE A 224 22.26 5.43 5.77
CA PHE A 224 23.31 6.34 5.30
C PHE A 224 22.83 7.80 5.16
N SER A 225 21.61 8.02 4.66
CA SER A 225 21.05 9.37 4.50
C SER A 225 20.70 10.02 5.85
N ILE A 226 20.18 9.25 6.81
CA ILE A 226 19.92 9.71 8.18
C ILE A 226 21.23 10.03 8.91
N ASP A 227 22.25 9.17 8.77
CA ASP A 227 23.56 9.38 9.38
C ASP A 227 24.20 10.66 8.82
N ARG A 228 24.12 10.89 7.51
CA ARG A 228 24.60 12.12 6.87
C ARG A 228 23.82 13.37 7.31
N LEU A 229 22.50 13.29 7.45
CA LEU A 229 21.70 14.40 7.98
C LEU A 229 22.09 14.71 9.43
N SER A 230 22.31 13.68 10.25
CA SER A 230 22.75 13.82 11.63
C SER A 230 24.11 14.52 11.69
N GLU A 231 25.08 14.11 10.86
CA GLU A 231 26.38 14.78 10.76
C GLU A 231 26.27 16.26 10.33
N ILE A 232 25.38 16.58 9.40
CA ILE A 232 25.16 17.96 8.95
C ILE A 232 24.55 18.78 10.09
N VAL A 233 23.56 18.24 10.80
CA VAL A 233 22.94 18.89 11.95
C VAL A 233 23.98 19.12 13.05
N GLU A 234 24.76 18.10 13.42
CA GLU A 234 25.85 18.21 14.41
C GLU A 234 26.89 19.27 14.03
N LYS A 235 27.23 19.38 12.73
CA LYS A 235 28.23 20.35 12.25
C LYS A 235 27.71 21.78 12.16
N ASN A 236 26.40 21.98 11.99
CA ASN A 236 25.82 23.31 11.71
C ASN A 236 24.93 23.83 12.85
N ILE A 237 24.61 23.00 13.82
CA ILE A 237 23.79 23.35 14.98
C ILE A 237 24.60 23.11 16.24
N ASN A 238 24.66 24.11 17.12
CA ASN A 238 25.31 23.96 18.42
C ASN A 238 24.42 23.09 19.33
N LEU A 239 24.63 21.79 19.29
CA LEU A 239 23.85 20.82 20.06
C LEU A 239 24.02 21.02 21.58
N GLU A 240 25.21 21.43 22.05
CA GLU A 240 25.43 21.76 23.47
C GLU A 240 24.53 22.92 23.95
N PHE A 241 24.25 23.90 23.08
CA PHE A 241 23.34 24.99 23.40
C PHE A 241 21.89 24.52 23.51
N ILE A 242 21.47 23.60 22.63
CA ILE A 242 20.12 23.01 22.66
C ILE A 242 19.95 22.10 23.89
N GLU A 243 20.95 21.28 24.22
CA GLU A 243 20.93 20.42 25.40
C GLU A 243 20.84 21.25 26.69
N LYS A 244 21.62 22.34 26.81
CA LYS A 244 21.51 23.28 27.93
C LYS A 244 20.13 23.93 28.03
N LEU A 245 19.48 24.25 26.91
CA LEU A 245 18.11 24.79 26.89
C LEU A 245 17.04 23.78 27.34
N ILE A 246 17.29 22.48 27.12
CA ILE A 246 16.39 21.40 27.56
C ILE A 246 16.60 21.12 29.05
N GLU A 247 17.85 21.09 29.53
CA GLU A 247 18.16 20.86 30.95
C GLU A 247 17.80 22.04 31.86
N SER A 248 17.86 23.27 31.35
CA SER A 248 17.51 24.49 32.11
C SER A 248 15.99 24.74 32.27
N ASN A 249 15.15 23.90 31.68
CA ASN A 249 13.68 23.93 31.84
C ASN A 249 13.13 22.86 32.82
N HIS A 250 13.99 22.27 33.64
CA HIS A 250 13.61 21.40 34.76
C HIS A 250 13.83 22.08 36.12
#